data_AF-Q58148-F1
#
_entry.id   AF-Q58148-F1
#
_cell.length_a   1.000
_cell.length_b   1.000
_cell.length_c   1.000
_cell.angle_alpha   90.00
_cell.angle_beta   90.00
_cell.angle_gamma   90.00
#
_symmetry.space_group_name_H-M   'P 1'
#
loop_
_entity.id
_entity.type
_entity.pdbx_description
1 polymer ?
#
loop_
_entity_poly.entity_id
_entity_poly.type
_entity_poly.pdbx_seq_one_letter_code
_entity_poly.pdbx_strand_id
1 'polypeptide(L)'
;MMITTNHPLYEALRDIQEFKLRLVEYFKDKDVFPIKNKVELAEALPCGISLPCGEIEAAELVKLLTDNDFPIKDPEDLAMKLANKCPIKQ
;
A
#
# COMPACT_ATOMS: atom_id res chain seq x y z
N MET A 1 -12.04 0.45 34.42
CA MET A 1 -10.76 0.30 33.68
C MET A 1 -11.14 -0.08 32.26
N MET A 2 -11.10 0.86 31.30
CA MET A 2 -11.13 0.46 29.90
C MET A 2 -9.80 -0.23 29.65
N ILE A 3 -9.79 -1.56 29.62
CA ILE A 3 -8.65 -2.29 29.10
C ILE A 3 -8.73 -2.10 27.59
N THR A 4 -8.30 -0.94 27.10
CA THR A 4 -7.90 -0.79 25.70
C THR A 4 -6.58 -1.51 25.56
N THR A 5 -6.60 -2.84 25.66
CA THR A 5 -5.62 -3.66 24.97
C THR A 5 -5.90 -3.44 23.51
N ASN A 6 -5.40 -2.33 22.95
CA ASN A 6 -5.15 -2.27 21.53
C ASN A 6 -4.13 -3.37 21.29
N HIS A 7 -4.66 -4.54 20.95
CA HIS A 7 -3.85 -5.71 20.68
C HIS A 7 -2.89 -5.31 19.55
N PRO A 8 -1.58 -5.63 19.60
CA PRO A 8 -0.63 -5.24 18.55
C PRO A 8 -1.12 -5.60 17.13
N LEU A 9 -1.79 -6.75 17.01
CA LEU A 9 -2.47 -7.16 15.78
C LEU A 9 -3.56 -6.18 15.31
N TYR A 10 -4.37 -5.63 16.22
CA TYR A 10 -5.40 -4.66 15.88
C TYR A 10 -4.79 -3.36 15.34
N GLU A 11 -3.72 -2.87 15.97
CA GLU A 11 -3.01 -1.68 15.49
C GLU A 11 -2.40 -1.93 14.10
N ALA A 12 -1.73 -3.08 13.90
CA ALA A 12 -1.18 -3.45 12.59
C ALA A 12 -2.25 -3.58 11.50
N LEU A 13 -3.42 -4.17 11.82
CA LEU A 13 -4.54 -4.27 10.88
C LEU A 13 -5.12 -2.89 10.55
N ARG A 14 -5.23 -1.98 11.53
CA ARG A 14 -5.67 -0.61 11.29
C ARG A 14 -4.69 0.14 10.41
N ASP A 15 -3.38 0.00 10.65
CA ASP A 15 -2.35 0.66 9.85
C ASP A 15 -2.38 0.18 8.39
N ILE A 16 -2.59 -1.12 8.16
CA ILE A 16 -2.78 -1.66 6.81
C ILE A 16 -4.05 -1.11 6.15
N GLN A 17 -5.14 -0.94 6.90
CA GLN A 17 -6.37 -0.36 6.36
C GLN A 17 -6.20 1.12 5.99
N GLU A 18 -5.58 1.92 6.87
CA GLU A 18 -5.26 3.32 6.57
C GLU A 18 -4.33 3.45 5.36
N PHE A 19 -3.32 2.59 5.28
CA PHE A 19 -2.42 2.52 4.13
C PHE A 19 -3.17 2.27 2.81
N LYS A 20 -4.09 1.28 2.80
CA LYS A 20 -4.93 1.00 1.63
C LYS A 20 -5.77 2.21 1.24
N LEU A 21 -6.44 2.85 2.22
CA LEU A 21 -7.28 4.02 1.98
C LEU A 21 -6.49 5.19 1.39
N ARG A 22 -5.31 5.49 1.93
CA ARG A 22 -4.45 6.57 1.42
C ARG A 22 -3.96 6.30 0.00
N LEU A 23 -3.62 5.05 -0.32
CA LEU A 23 -3.26 4.66 -1.69
C LEU A 23 -4.43 4.87 -2.64
N VAL A 24 -5.60 4.33 -2.32
CA VAL A 24 -6.81 4.48 -3.14
C VAL A 24 -7.13 5.96 -3.32
N GLU A 25 -7.11 6.74 -2.24
CA GLU A 25 -7.42 8.17 -2.28
C GLU A 25 -6.44 8.98 -3.14
N TYR A 26 -5.14 8.66 -3.07
CA TYR A 26 -4.14 9.32 -3.90
C TYR A 26 -4.30 8.99 -5.40
N PHE A 27 -4.76 7.78 -5.71
CA PHE A 27 -4.86 7.27 -7.08
C PHE A 27 -6.25 7.41 -7.71
N LYS A 28 -7.31 7.73 -6.94
CA LYS A 28 -8.70 7.76 -7.42
C LYS A 28 -8.95 8.68 -8.62
N ASP A 29 -8.24 9.81 -8.68
CA ASP A 29 -8.39 10.82 -9.73
C ASP A 29 -7.27 10.77 -10.79
N LYS A 30 -6.45 9.71 -10.78
CA LYS A 30 -5.28 9.57 -11.65
C LYS A 30 -5.55 8.60 -12.79
N ASP A 31 -5.36 9.08 -14.02
CA ASP A 31 -5.42 8.27 -15.24
C ASP A 31 -4.06 7.59 -15.51
N VAL A 32 -3.64 6.72 -14.58
CA VAL A 32 -2.37 5.97 -14.67
C VAL A 32 -2.58 4.46 -14.79
N PHE A 33 -3.83 4.00 -14.71
CA PHE A 33 -4.18 2.58 -14.77
C PHE A 33 -4.64 2.19 -16.17
N PRO A 34 -4.36 0.95 -16.63
CA PRO A 34 -3.66 -0.10 -15.89
C PRO A 34 -2.14 0.11 -15.87
N ILE A 35 -1.52 -0.11 -14.71
CA ILE A 35 -0.06 -0.06 -14.54
C ILE A 35 0.52 -1.41 -14.98
N LYS A 36 1.41 -1.42 -15.96
CA LYS A 36 1.86 -2.65 -16.65
C LYS A 36 3.10 -3.28 -16.05
N ASN A 37 3.90 -2.51 -15.31
CA ASN A 37 5.17 -2.98 -14.75
C ASN A 37 5.62 -2.10 -13.57
N LYS A 38 6.70 -2.52 -12.92
CA LYS A 38 7.29 -1.81 -11.76
C LYS A 38 7.78 -0.40 -12.09
N VAL A 39 8.24 -0.15 -13.32
CA VAL A 39 8.75 1.17 -13.72
C VAL A 39 7.60 2.16 -13.77
N GLU A 40 6.52 1.82 -14.47
CA GLU A 40 5.30 2.63 -14.50
C GLU A 40 4.75 2.87 -13.08
N LEU A 41 4.80 1.86 -12.20
CA LEU A 41 4.36 2.02 -10.81
C LEU A 41 5.25 2.99 -10.03
N ALA A 42 6.57 2.87 -10.16
CA ALA A 42 7.51 3.74 -9.48
C ALA A 42 7.37 5.21 -9.93
N GLU A 43 7.08 5.44 -11.22
CA GLU A 43 6.78 6.76 -11.77
C GLU A 43 5.42 7.31 -11.32
N ALA A 44 4.43 6.43 -11.13
CA ALA A 44 3.10 6.80 -10.69
C ALA A 44 3.03 7.13 -9.18
N LEU A 45 3.93 6.53 -8.37
CA LEU A 45 4.04 6.83 -6.95
C LEU A 45 4.51 8.28 -6.74
N PRO A 46 3.95 8.98 -5.74
CA PRO A 46 4.35 10.33 -5.45
C PRO A 46 5.80 10.40 -4.95
N CYS A 47 6.60 11.28 -5.55
CA CYS A 47 7.84 11.73 -4.91
C CYS A 47 7.49 12.65 -3.73
N GLY A 48 8.05 12.37 -2.55
CA GLY A 48 7.94 13.23 -1.37
C GLY A 48 6.66 13.10 -0.56
N ILE A 49 5.72 12.22 -0.95
CA ILE A 49 4.58 11.84 -0.08
C ILE A 49 4.92 10.53 0.60
N SER A 50 4.91 10.53 1.93
CA SER A 50 5.05 9.31 2.73
C SER A 50 3.73 8.54 2.69
N LEU A 51 3.82 7.30 2.24
CA LEU A 51 2.73 6.32 2.26
C LEU A 51 3.26 5.10 3.00
N PRO A 52 3.38 5.18 4.33
CA PRO A 52 3.95 4.10 5.11
C PRO A 52 2.89 3.03 5.35
N CYS A 53 3.32 1.77 5.33
CA CYS A 53 2.61 0.66 5.93
C CYS A 53 3.44 0.16 7.11
N GLY A 54 3.10 0.57 8.33
CA GLY A 54 3.99 0.42 9.48
C GLY A 54 5.26 1.26 9.31
N GLU A 55 6.43 0.61 9.28
CA GLU A 55 7.75 1.27 9.16
C GLU A 55 8.31 1.28 7.72
N ILE A 56 7.58 0.72 6.75
CA ILE A 56 8.04 0.61 5.35
C ILE A 56 7.23 1.51 4.42
N GLU A 57 7.90 2.23 3.54
CA GLU A 57 7.27 3.10 2.55
C GLU A 57 6.70 2.32 1.37
N ALA A 58 5.63 2.82 0.75
CA ALA A 58 5.05 2.24 -0.46
C ALA A 58 6.09 1.99 -1.56
N ALA A 59 7.03 2.90 -1.76
CA ALA A 59 8.10 2.77 -2.75
C ALA A 59 9.04 1.58 -2.47
N GLU A 60 9.26 1.22 -1.21
CA GLU A 60 10.01 0.02 -0.83
C GLU A 60 9.17 -1.24 -1.05
N LEU A 61 7.86 -1.19 -0.78
CA LEU A 61 6.93 -2.30 -1.06
C LEU A 61 6.84 -2.63 -2.56
N VAL A 62 6.99 -1.63 -3.45
CA VAL A 62 7.05 -1.87 -4.91
C VAL A 62 8.19 -2.81 -5.29
N LYS A 63 9.32 -2.77 -4.58
CA LYS A 63 10.47 -3.66 -4.85
C LYS A 63 10.12 -5.13 -4.59
N LEU A 64 9.17 -5.38 -3.69
CA LEU A 64 8.68 -6.72 -3.31
C LEU A 64 7.61 -7.29 -4.26
N LEU A 65 7.10 -6.47 -5.19
CA LEU A 65 6.23 -6.96 -6.26
C LEU A 65 7.05 -7.82 -7.24
N THR A 66 6.37 -8.61 -8.05
CA THR A 66 6.91 -9.48 -9.10
C THR A 66 6.15 -9.22 -10.39
N ASP A 67 6.60 -9.77 -11.51
CA ASP A 67 5.91 -9.58 -12.80
C ASP A 67 4.47 -10.14 -12.78
N ASN A 68 4.20 -11.13 -11.93
CA ASN A 68 2.84 -11.68 -11.70
C ASN A 68 1.90 -10.71 -10.97
N ASP A 69 2.43 -9.67 -10.34
CA ASP A 69 1.63 -8.63 -9.71
C ASP A 69 1.11 -7.61 -10.74
N PHE A 70 1.43 -7.77 -12.03
CA PHE A 70 1.01 -6.87 -13.10
C PHE A 70 0.15 -7.58 -14.16
N PRO A 71 -0.72 -6.87 -14.88
CA PRO A 71 -1.01 -5.45 -14.71
C PRO A 71 -1.83 -5.18 -13.44
N ILE A 72 -1.58 -4.01 -12.83
CA ILE A 72 -2.42 -3.50 -11.74
C ILE A 72 -3.56 -2.73 -12.37
N LYS A 73 -4.79 -3.15 -12.06
CA LYS A 73 -5.97 -2.74 -12.83
C LYS A 73 -6.52 -1.38 -12.43
N ASP A 74 -6.49 -1.09 -11.14
CA ASP A 74 -7.15 0.05 -10.52
C ASP A 74 -6.48 0.38 -9.17
N PRO A 75 -6.84 1.51 -8.53
CA PRO A 75 -6.28 1.90 -7.24
C PRO A 75 -6.49 0.86 -6.12
N GLU A 76 -7.58 0.10 -6.17
CA GLU A 76 -7.94 -0.88 -5.14
C GLU A 76 -7.06 -2.13 -5.25
N ASP A 77 -6.82 -2.60 -6.48
CA ASP A 77 -5.89 -3.67 -6.81
C ASP A 77 -4.46 -3.31 -6.39
N LEU A 78 -4.04 -2.05 -6.63
CA LEU A 78 -2.75 -1.54 -6.14
C LEU A 78 -2.64 -1.61 -4.63
N ALA A 79 -3.64 -1.06 -3.93
CA ALA A 79 -3.70 -1.03 -2.49
C ALA A 79 -3.66 -2.43 -1.88
N MET A 80 -4.39 -3.38 -2.46
CA MET A 80 -4.36 -4.78 -2.04
C MET A 80 -2.99 -5.41 -2.24
N LYS A 81 -2.39 -5.26 -3.42
CA LYS A 81 -1.07 -5.84 -3.74
C LYS A 81 0.01 -5.32 -2.82
N LEU A 82 0.10 -4.00 -2.62
CA LEU A 82 1.10 -3.40 -1.74
C LEU A 82 0.85 -3.77 -0.27
N ALA A 83 -0.40 -3.73 0.19
CA ALA A 83 -0.74 -4.12 1.56
C ALA A 83 -0.40 -5.58 1.87
N ASN A 84 -0.55 -6.48 0.90
CA ASN A 84 -0.16 -7.89 1.07
C ASN A 84 1.35 -8.07 1.21
N LYS A 85 2.17 -7.08 0.80
CA LYS A 85 3.62 -7.08 1.03
C LYS A 85 4.01 -6.36 2.32
N CYS A 86 3.06 -5.75 3.02
CA CYS A 86 3.32 -5.04 4.25
C CYS A 86 3.67 -6.03 5.38
N PRO A 87 4.79 -5.84 6.08
CA PRO A 87 5.16 -6.69 7.20
C PRO A 87 4.23 -6.40 8.39
N ILE A 88 3.43 -7.39 8.78
CA ILE A 88 2.77 -7.37 10.09
C ILE A 88 3.84 -7.77 11.11
N LYS A 89 4.26 -6.84 11.97
CA LYS A 89 5.02 -7.23 13.18
C LYS A 89 4.07 -8.09 14.03
N GLN A 90 4.39 -9.38 14.17
CA GLN A 90 3.74 -10.25 15.15
C GLN A 90 4.16 -9.86 16.56
#